data_AF-A0A1C5ZWA3-F1
#
_entry.id   AF-A0A1C5ZWA3-F1
#
_cell.length_a   1.000
_cell.length_b   1.000
_cell.length_c   1.000
_cell.angle_alpha   90.00
_cell.angle_beta   90.00
_cell.angle_gamma   90.00
#
_symmetry.space_group_name_H-M   'P 1'
#
loop_
_entity.id
_entity.type
_entity.pdbx_description
1 polymer ?
#
loop_
_entity_poly.entity_id
_entity_poly.type
_entity_poly.pdbx_seq_one_letter_code
_entity_poly.pdbx_strand_id
1 'polypeptide(L)' 'MLCIQKNRILIKHYQLIITLESTIFECKMNQQIISIKGKNIEIRYYSQDEIMLMGEFTSIIFS' A
#
# COMPACT_ATOMS: atom_id res chain seq x y z
N MET A 1 -7.00 5.70 -5.99
CA MET A 1 -7.53 6.33 -4.76
C MET A 1 -6.96 5.61 -3.54
N LEU A 2 -6.54 6.33 -2.50
CA LEU A 2 -5.98 5.74 -1.27
C LEU A 2 -6.93 6.03 -0.09
N CYS A 3 -7.41 4.99 0.59
CA CYS A 3 -8.30 5.09 1.75
C CYS A 3 -7.62 4.46 2.97
N ILE A 4 -7.46 5.26 4.04
CA ILE A 4 -6.75 4.86 5.25
C ILE A 4 -7.76 4.68 6.37
N GLN A 5 -7.67 3.53 7.04
CA GLN A 5 -8.36 3.23 8.28
C GLN A 5 -7.35 2.60 9.25
N LYS A 6 -7.65 2.62 10.55
CA LYS A 6 -6.69 2.38 11.65
C LYS A 6 -5.58 1.35 11.33
N ASN A 7 -5.95 0.14 10.92
CA ASN A 7 -5.02 -0.94 10.57
C ASN A 7 -5.22 -1.46 9.13
N ARG A 8 -5.84 -0.65 8.26
CA ARG A 8 -6.19 -1.04 6.90
C ARG A 8 -5.97 0.08 5.91
N ILE A 9 -5.28 -0.20 4.80
CA ILE A 9 -5.17 0.73 3.67
C ILE A 9 -5.74 0.06 2.42
N LEU A 10 -6.68 0.72 1.76
CA LEU A 10 -7.18 0.33 0.45
C LEU A 10 -6.56 1.24 -0.61
N ILE A 11 -5.93 0.64 -1.61
CA ILE A 11 -5.30 1.32 -2.74
C ILE A 11 -6.01 0.88 -4.01
N LYS A 12 -6.54 1.83 -4.78
CA LYS A 12 -7.19 1.61 -6.07
C LYS A 12 -6.41 2.26 -7.21
N HIS A 13 -6.48 1.68 -8.40
CA HIS A 13 -5.80 2.12 -9.61
C HIS A 13 -4.27 2.14 -9.45
N TYR A 14 -3.72 1.18 -8.71
CA TYR A 14 -2.28 0.95 -8.71
C TYR A 14 -1.88 0.34 -10.05
N GLN A 15 -0.70 0.70 -10.54
CA GLN A 15 -0.19 0.21 -11.82
C GLN A 15 0.77 -0.96 -11.62
N LEU A 16 1.53 -0.95 -10.52
CA LEU A 16 2.56 -1.94 -10.23
C LEU A 16 2.84 -2.00 -8.74
N ILE A 17 2.98 -3.20 -8.16
CA ILE A 17 3.62 -3.38 -6.86
C ILE A 17 5.12 -3.43 -7.10
N ILE A 18 5.86 -2.58 -6.39
CA ILE A 18 7.34 -2.48 -6.47
C ILE A 18 7.95 -3.34 -5.37
N THR A 19 7.47 -3.17 -4.13
CA THR A 19 8.03 -3.81 -2.93
C THR A 19 6.88 -4.32 -2.05
N LEU A 20 7.01 -5.52 -1.51
CA LEU A 20 6.14 -6.06 -0.47
C LEU A 20 6.99 -6.82 0.55
N GLU A 21 7.17 -6.21 1.72
CA GLU A 21 7.79 -6.80 2.90
C GLU A 21 6.94 -6.54 4.13
N SER A 22 7.26 -7.20 5.25
CA SER A 22 6.52 -7.01 6.51
C SER A 22 6.64 -5.60 7.10
N THR A 23 7.61 -4.80 6.65
CA THR A 23 7.85 -3.44 7.15
C THR A 23 7.62 -2.33 6.12
N ILE A 24 7.54 -2.67 4.84
CA ILE A 24 7.39 -1.71 3.75
C ILE A 24 6.56 -2.29 2.61
N PHE A 25 5.65 -1.47 2.08
CA PHE A 25 4.94 -1.74 0.85
C PHE A 25 5.10 -0.55 -0.08
N GLU A 26 5.40 -0.82 -1.35
CA GLU A 26 5.57 0.22 -2.36
C GLU A 26 4.79 -0.14 -3.62
N CYS A 27 4.05 0.83 -4.15
CA CYS A 27 3.37 0.68 -5.42
C CYS A 27 3.49 1.93 -6.27
N LYS A 28 3.51 1.75 -7.59
CA LYS A 28 3.38 2.83 -8.56
C LYS A 28 1.92 3.18 -8.78
N MET A 29 1.62 4.46 -8.69
CA MET A 29 0.35 5.05 -9.09
C MET A 29 0.62 6.25 -9.99
N ASN A 30 0.29 6.11 -11.28
CA ASN A 30 0.57 7.12 -12.30
C ASN A 30 2.07 7.49 -12.33
N GLN A 31 2.41 8.77 -12.15
CA GLN A 31 3.78 9.28 -12.12
C GLN A 31 4.39 9.28 -10.70
N GLN A 32 3.71 8.68 -9.72
CA GLN A 32 4.15 8.66 -8.33
C GLN A 32 4.39 7.23 -7.84
N ILE A 33 5.29 7.11 -6.88
CA ILE A 33 5.46 5.93 -6.03
C ILE A 33 4.85 6.27 -4.67
N ILE A 34 3.99 5.37 -4.19
CA ILE A 34 3.47 5.41 -2.83
C ILE A 34 4.27 4.41 -2.02
N SER A 35 4.95 4.89 -0.98
CA SER A 35 5.72 4.06 -0.04
C SER A 35 5.03 4.09 1.33
N ILE A 36 4.60 2.92 1.80
CA ILE A 36 3.87 2.70 3.05
C ILE A 36 4.79 1.93 3.99
N LYS A 37 5.16 2.53 5.11
CA LYS A 37 6.01 1.90 6.13
C LYS A 37 5.22 1.54 7.37
N GLY A 38 5.65 0.49 8.05
CA GLY A 38 4.93 -0.03 9.20
C GLY A 38 5.52 -1.31 9.76
N LYS A 39 4.67 -2.08 10.45
CA LYS A 39 4.96 -3.43 10.94
C LYS A 39 3.82 -4.36 10.54
N ASN A 40 4.17 -5.63 10.30
CA ASN A 40 3.23 -6.67 9.92
C ASN A 40 2.36 -6.28 8.72
N ILE A 41 2.97 -5.61 7.73
CA ILE A 41 2.28 -5.26 6.50
C ILE A 41 2.05 -6.52 5.68
N GLU A 42 0.79 -6.76 5.33
CA GLU A 42 0.37 -7.90 4.51
C GLU A 42 -0.74 -7.49 3.53
N ILE A 43 -0.78 -8.16 2.38
CA ILE A 43 -1.88 -8.00 1.44
C ILE A 43 -3.01 -8.96 1.86
N ARG A 44 -4.14 -8.39 2.25
CA ARG A 44 -5.36 -9.13 2.60
C ARG A 44 -6.26 -9.41 1.40
N TYR A 45 -6.20 -8.56 0.38
CA TYR A 45 -6.92 -8.70 -0.89
C TYR A 45 -6.12 -8.08 -2.03
N TYR A 46 -6.07 -8.77 -3.16
CA TYR A 46 -5.34 -8.38 -4.35
C TYR A 46 -6.18 -8.64 -5.60
N SER A 47 -6.33 -7.62 -6.43
CA SER A 47 -6.96 -7.70 -7.75
C SER A 47 -6.22 -6.76 -8.70
N GLN A 48 -6.54 -6.82 -9.99
CA GLN A 48 -5.88 -5.99 -11.01
C GLN A 48 -5.95 -4.49 -10.73
N ASP A 49 -7.00 -4.01 -10.07
CA ASP A 49 -7.23 -2.58 -9.83
C ASP A 49 -7.14 -2.18 -8.35
N GLU A 50 -7.24 -3.12 -7.42
CA GLU A 50 -7.32 -2.82 -5.99
C GLU A 50 -6.45 -3.73 -5.12
N ILE A 51 -5.81 -3.13 -4.12
CA ILE A 51 -5.02 -3.79 -3.07
C ILE A 51 -5.55 -3.35 -1.71
N MET A 52 -5.79 -4.31 -0.82
CA MET A 52 -6.07 -4.05 0.58
C MET A 52 -4.89 -4.53 1.44
N LEU A 53 -4.25 -3.59 2.11
CA LEU A 53 -3.20 -3.84 3.08
C LEU A 53 -3.78 -3.88 4.49
N MET A 54 -3.26 -4.79 5.30
CA MET A 54 -3.38 -4.76 6.76
C MET A 54 -2.01 -4.53 7.37
N GLY A 55 -1.97 -3.91 8.54
CA GLY A 55 -0.73 -3.71 9.28
C GLY A 55 -0.82 -2.57 10.29
N GLU A 56 0.27 -2.35 11.00
CA GLU A 56 0.50 -1.16 11.84
C GLU A 56 1.28 -0.14 11.02
N PHE A 57 0.60 0.87 10.47
CA PHE A 57 1.21 1.84 9.58
C PHE A 57 1.83 3.02 10.35
N THR A 58 3.06 3.37 10.01
CA THR A 58 3.81 4.47 10.66
C THR A 58 3.98 5.67 9.75
N SER A 59 4.11 5.48 8.43
CA SER A 59 4.19 6.58 7.48
C SER A 59 3.77 6.18 6.08
N ILE A 60 3.32 7.19 5.32
CA ILE A 60 2.98 7.09 3.90
C ILE A 60 3.66 8.26 3.18
N ILE A 61 4.47 7.96 2.16
CA ILE A 61 5.23 8.93 1.39
C ILE A 61 4.79 8.83 -0.07
N PHE A 62 4.61 9.99 -0.71
CA PHE A 62 4.30 10.11 -2.13
C PHE A 62 5.52 10.77 -2.80
N SER A 63 6.18 10.06 -3.71
CA SER A 63 7.38 10.51 -4.44
C SER A 63 7.17 10.47 -5.94
#